data_AF-A0A841SX67-F1
#
_entry.id   AF-A0A841SX67-F1
#
_cell.length_a   1.000
_cell.length_b   1.000
_cell.length_c   1.000
_cell.angle_alpha   90.00
_cell.angle_beta   90.00
_cell.angle_gamma   90.00
#
_symmetry.space_group_name_H-M   'P 1'
#
loop_
_entity.id
_entity.type
_entity.pdbx_description
1 polymer ?
#
loop_
_entity_poly.entity_id
_entity_poly.type
_entity_poly.pdbx_seq_one_letter_code
_entity_poly.pdbx_strand_id
1 'polypeptide(L)'
;MDIQMEFGLRCKQLRARSGMSQEELASRAGLDRTYISSVERGQRNISLSSMEKIASAFHVSLAYLFSEERLSDKPAYQQQDFAVPLSERFKHHLDESNRILSFRIGGLLNEEDTEHMIRTWRTISAQLGDRELRLFYDYRAMKASDSEPAVFSQEIVEKAVRFQNKLTENIKQVVVLCNSEYMVHQMNYVSSASNHPGRSIHLYGNDKDMVGNAYRLLGIRDNGLIRTVI
;
A
#
# COMPACT_ATOMS: atom_id res chain seq x y z
N MET A 1 -17.74 22.47 -10.38
CA MET A 1 -18.42 21.26 -9.89
C MET A 1 -18.86 21.60 -8.46
N ASP A 2 -19.98 21.08 -7.96
CA ASP A 2 -20.39 21.36 -6.57
C ASP A 2 -19.58 20.49 -5.59
N ILE A 3 -19.35 20.97 -4.38
CA ILE A 3 -18.44 20.37 -3.39
C ILE A 3 -18.84 18.93 -3.03
N GLN A 4 -20.14 18.62 -3.00
CA GLN A 4 -20.65 17.27 -2.73
C GLN A 4 -20.25 16.30 -3.83
N MET A 5 -20.22 16.76 -5.09
CA MET A 5 -19.80 15.93 -6.22
C MET A 5 -18.28 15.69 -6.19
N GLU A 6 -17.49 16.71 -5.83
CA GLU A 6 -16.03 16.56 -5.68
C GLU A 6 -15.69 15.56 -4.55
N PHE A 7 -16.35 15.69 -3.40
CA PHE A 7 -16.21 14.73 -2.30
C PHE A 7 -16.68 13.32 -2.69
N GLY A 8 -17.84 13.22 -3.36
CA GLY A 8 -18.37 11.94 -3.84
C GLY A 8 -17.41 11.24 -4.80
N LEU A 9 -16.84 11.97 -5.75
CA LEU A 9 -15.82 11.47 -6.67
C LEU A 9 -14.57 11.02 -5.91
N ARG A 10 -14.12 11.79 -4.92
CA ARG A 10 -12.97 11.43 -4.09
C ARG A 10 -13.19 10.11 -3.33
N CYS A 11 -14.36 9.91 -2.72
CA CYS A 11 -14.72 8.63 -2.12
C CYS A 11 -14.70 7.49 -3.14
N LYS A 12 -15.28 7.71 -4.32
CA LYS A 12 -15.32 6.72 -5.40
C LYS A 12 -13.92 6.33 -5.87
N GLN A 13 -13.00 7.29 -6.01
CA GLN A 13 -11.61 7.04 -6.40
C GLN A 13 -10.88 6.15 -5.39
N LEU A 14 -10.92 6.50 -4.10
CA LEU A 14 -10.29 5.70 -3.04
C LEU A 14 -10.89 4.29 -2.99
N ARG A 15 -12.21 4.18 -3.08
CA ARG A 15 -12.93 2.90 -3.11
C ARG A 15 -12.50 2.04 -4.29
N ALA A 16 -12.53 2.61 -5.50
CA ALA A 16 -12.23 1.91 -6.74
C ALA A 16 -10.79 1.40 -6.76
N ARG A 17 -9.82 2.22 -6.31
CA ARG A 17 -8.40 1.86 -6.29
C ARG A 17 -8.04 0.85 -5.21
N SER A 18 -8.80 0.79 -4.13
CA SER A 18 -8.71 -0.25 -3.10
C SER A 18 -9.47 -1.53 -3.45
N GLY A 19 -10.02 -1.65 -4.66
CA GLY A 19 -10.78 -2.83 -5.10
C GLY A 19 -12.08 -3.05 -4.33
N MET A 20 -12.61 -2.04 -3.64
CA MET A 20 -13.82 -2.16 -2.83
C MET A 20 -15.09 -1.97 -3.68
N SER A 21 -16.12 -2.76 -3.38
CA SER A 21 -17.49 -2.47 -3.80
C SER A 21 -18.12 -1.39 -2.91
N GLN A 22 -19.23 -0.78 -3.35
CA GLN A 22 -19.99 0.15 -2.48
C GLN A 22 -20.52 -0.53 -1.23
N GLU A 23 -20.89 -1.82 -1.33
CA GLU A 23 -21.32 -2.63 -0.19
C GLU A 23 -20.17 -2.82 0.81
N GLU A 24 -18.97 -3.12 0.32
CA GLU A 24 -17.79 -3.30 1.18
C GLU A 24 -17.43 -2.01 1.93
N LEU A 25 -17.43 -0.87 1.23
CA LEU A 25 -17.19 0.43 1.88
C LEU A 25 -18.26 0.75 2.92
N ALA A 26 -19.52 0.48 2.61
CA ALA A 26 -20.64 0.72 3.53
C ALA A 26 -20.52 -0.13 4.79
N SER A 27 -20.25 -1.43 4.63
CA SER A 27 -20.00 -2.36 5.72
C SER A 27 -18.85 -1.89 6.62
N ARG A 28 -17.69 -1.56 6.05
CA ARG A 28 -16.51 -1.08 6.80
C ARG A 28 -16.75 0.26 7.51
N ALA A 29 -17.52 1.16 6.90
CA ALA A 29 -17.87 2.44 7.49
C ALA A 29 -19.00 2.35 8.53
N GLY A 30 -19.69 1.21 8.64
CA GLY A 30 -20.92 1.11 9.44
C GLY A 30 -21.99 2.08 8.96
N LEU A 31 -22.19 2.14 7.64
CA LEU A 31 -23.16 2.98 6.92
C LEU A 31 -24.00 2.12 5.98
N ASP A 32 -25.14 2.65 5.53
CA ASP A 32 -25.99 1.97 4.56
C ASP A 32 -25.42 2.06 3.13
N ARG A 33 -25.50 0.97 2.34
CA ARG A 33 -24.99 0.96 0.96
C ARG A 33 -25.64 2.04 0.08
N THR A 34 -26.95 2.26 0.21
CA THR A 34 -27.66 3.30 -0.57
C THR A 34 -27.19 4.70 -0.16
N TYR A 35 -26.82 4.88 1.12
CA TYR A 35 -26.19 6.11 1.58
C TYR A 35 -24.84 6.35 0.91
N ILE A 36 -23.93 5.37 0.92
CA ILE A 36 -22.64 5.45 0.20
C ILE A 36 -22.85 5.75 -1.29
N SER A 37 -23.79 5.05 -1.94
CA SER A 37 -24.12 5.28 -3.35
C SER A 37 -24.58 6.72 -3.61
N SER A 38 -25.40 7.28 -2.71
CA SER A 38 -25.85 8.67 -2.81
C SER A 38 -24.75 9.70 -2.54
N VAL A 39 -23.81 9.41 -1.64
CA VAL A 39 -22.62 10.23 -1.38
C VAL A 39 -21.73 10.28 -2.62
N GLU A 40 -21.42 9.13 -3.23
CA GLU A 40 -20.56 9.06 -4.43
C GLU A 40 -21.14 9.79 -5.65
N ARG A 41 -22.46 9.99 -5.69
CA ARG A 41 -23.14 10.77 -6.73
C ARG A 41 -23.32 12.25 -6.37
N GLY A 42 -22.77 12.70 -5.25
CA GLY A 42 -22.92 14.09 -4.78
C GLY A 42 -24.34 14.45 -4.34
N GLN A 43 -25.21 13.48 -4.05
CA GLN A 43 -26.62 13.70 -3.70
C GLN A 43 -26.85 13.92 -2.20
N ARG A 44 -25.77 14.06 -1.42
CA ARG A 44 -25.81 14.19 0.03
C ARG A 44 -24.92 15.33 0.49
N ASN A 45 -25.47 16.14 1.39
CA ASN A 45 -24.65 16.93 2.30
C ASN A 45 -24.26 16.01 3.48
N ILE A 46 -23.06 15.43 3.40
CA ILE A 46 -22.59 14.42 4.36
C ILE A 46 -22.24 15.07 5.70
N SER A 47 -22.57 14.42 6.81
CA SER A 47 -22.19 14.89 8.15
C SER A 47 -20.70 14.62 8.42
N LEU A 48 -20.08 15.41 9.30
CA LEU A 48 -18.70 15.18 9.76
C LEU A 48 -18.50 13.77 10.32
N SER A 49 -19.47 13.25 11.08
CA SER A 49 -19.44 11.89 11.63
C SER A 49 -19.44 10.81 10.54
N SER A 50 -20.18 10.99 9.45
CA SER A 50 -20.16 10.06 8.32
C SER A 50 -18.86 10.16 7.53
N MET A 51 -18.27 11.36 7.40
CA MET A 51 -16.95 11.53 6.79
C MET A 51 -15.85 10.84 7.60
N GLU A 52 -15.87 10.94 8.93
CA GLU A 52 -14.93 10.26 9.83
C GLU A 52 -15.02 8.73 9.70
N LYS A 53 -16.24 8.20 9.62
CA LYS A 53 -16.48 6.77 9.37
C LYS A 53 -15.90 6.31 8.03
N ILE A 54 -16.10 7.09 6.96
CA ILE A 54 -15.54 6.79 5.64
C ILE A 54 -14.00 6.86 5.66
N ALA A 55 -13.42 7.89 6.29
CA ALA A 55 -11.96 8.00 6.45
C ALA A 55 -11.39 6.79 7.20
N SER A 56 -12.04 6.37 8.28
CA SER A 56 -11.65 5.20 9.06
C SER A 56 -11.72 3.91 8.25
N ALA A 57 -12.76 3.74 7.42
CA ALA A 57 -12.91 2.59 6.53
C ALA A 57 -11.81 2.50 5.46
N PHE A 58 -11.22 3.63 5.07
CA PHE A 58 -10.07 3.69 4.17
C PHE A 58 -8.72 3.65 4.87
N HIS A 59 -8.68 3.69 6.21
CA HIS A 59 -7.47 3.84 7.01
C HIS A 59 -6.68 5.13 6.71
N VAL A 60 -7.40 6.23 6.45
CA VAL A 60 -6.82 7.55 6.17
C VAL A 60 -7.23 8.58 7.22
N SER A 61 -6.53 9.70 7.27
CA SER A 61 -6.97 10.84 8.08
C SER A 61 -8.17 11.52 7.42
N LEU A 62 -9.00 12.20 8.22
CA LEU A 62 -10.11 13.00 7.68
C LEU A 62 -9.59 14.07 6.70
N ALA A 63 -8.44 14.69 7.00
CA ALA A 63 -7.82 15.69 6.14
C ALA A 63 -7.42 15.14 4.76
N TYR A 64 -6.98 13.88 4.68
CA TYR A 64 -6.59 13.25 3.41
C TYR A 64 -7.77 13.05 2.44
N LEU A 65 -9.01 12.99 2.95
CA LEU A 65 -10.21 13.03 2.08
C LEU A 65 -10.32 14.34 1.30
N PHE A 66 -9.60 15.38 1.70
CA PHE A 66 -9.58 16.68 1.04
C PHE A 66 -8.20 17.03 0.46
N SER A 67 -7.25 16.08 0.41
CA SER A 67 -5.94 16.32 -0.20
C SER A 67 -6.07 16.53 -1.71
N GLU A 68 -5.00 16.99 -2.37
CA GLU A 68 -4.96 17.21 -3.82
C GLU A 68 -4.69 15.94 -4.63
N GLU A 69 -4.27 14.84 -3.99
CA GLU A 69 -4.03 13.59 -4.71
C GLU A 69 -5.34 13.09 -5.36
N ARG A 70 -5.30 12.81 -6.66
CA ARG A 70 -6.43 12.24 -7.40
C ARG A 70 -5.98 10.92 -8.00
N LEU A 71 -6.81 9.90 -7.83
CA LEU A 71 -6.59 8.58 -8.41
C LEU A 71 -7.69 8.31 -9.45
N SER A 72 -7.52 7.27 -10.28
CA SER A 72 -8.57 6.89 -11.23
C SER A 72 -9.80 6.29 -10.53
N ASP A 73 -10.99 6.61 -11.02
CA ASP A 73 -12.26 6.13 -10.49
C ASP A 73 -12.72 4.81 -11.13
N LYS A 74 -11.91 4.26 -12.05
CA LYS A 74 -12.09 2.90 -12.56
C LYS A 74 -11.73 1.88 -11.47
N PRO A 75 -12.50 0.79 -11.29
CA PRO A 75 -12.14 -0.25 -10.32
C PRO A 75 -10.79 -0.90 -10.66
N ALA A 76 -9.94 -1.06 -9.65
CA ALA A 76 -8.81 -1.98 -9.68
C ALA A 76 -9.28 -3.39 -9.25
N TYR A 77 -8.35 -4.35 -9.20
CA TYR A 77 -8.60 -5.74 -8.82
C TYR A 77 -9.55 -6.50 -9.77
N GLN A 78 -9.56 -6.11 -11.04
CA GLN A 78 -10.27 -6.81 -12.11
C GLN A 78 -9.40 -7.94 -12.68
N GLN A 79 -10.02 -8.91 -13.38
CA GLN A 79 -9.31 -10.07 -13.95
C GLN A 79 -8.08 -9.65 -14.81
N GLN A 80 -8.24 -8.61 -15.61
CA GLN A 80 -7.20 -8.01 -16.44
C GLN A 80 -6.01 -7.42 -15.64
N ASP A 81 -6.20 -7.01 -14.39
CA ASP A 81 -5.12 -6.47 -13.55
C ASP A 81 -4.13 -7.56 -13.10
N PHE A 82 -4.52 -8.83 -13.26
CA PHE A 82 -3.70 -10.00 -12.94
C PHE A 82 -3.16 -10.71 -14.20
N ALA A 83 -3.31 -10.10 -15.38
CA ALA A 83 -2.87 -10.69 -16.65
C ALA A 83 -1.36 -10.91 -16.72
N VAL A 84 -0.57 -10.05 -16.06
CA VAL A 84 0.88 -10.21 -15.95
C VAL A 84 1.19 -11.22 -14.84
N PRO A 85 1.98 -12.28 -15.09
CA PRO A 85 2.32 -13.27 -14.08
C PRO A 85 3.09 -12.69 -12.89
N LEU A 86 2.88 -13.24 -11.68
CA LEU A 86 3.58 -12.78 -10.47
C LEU A 86 5.10 -12.73 -10.64
N SER A 87 5.68 -13.70 -11.34
CA SER A 87 7.13 -13.78 -11.59
C SER A 87 7.70 -12.57 -12.33
N GLU A 88 6.89 -11.81 -13.08
CA GLU A 88 7.30 -10.61 -13.79
C GLU A 88 7.12 -9.34 -12.95
N ARG A 89 6.06 -9.30 -12.14
CA ARG A 89 5.72 -8.14 -11.29
C ARG A 89 6.25 -8.22 -9.86
N PHE A 90 6.77 -9.36 -9.41
CA PHE A 90 7.42 -9.54 -8.12
C PHE A 90 8.88 -9.98 -8.30
N LYS A 91 9.80 -9.10 -7.90
CA LYS A 91 11.24 -9.40 -7.87
C LYS A 91 11.75 -9.22 -6.45
N HIS A 92 12.78 -9.98 -6.09
CA HIS A 92 13.47 -9.81 -4.82
C HIS A 92 14.98 -9.90 -5.02
N HIS A 93 15.72 -9.26 -4.13
CA HIS A 93 17.18 -9.31 -4.13
C HIS A 93 17.70 -9.20 -2.71
N LEU A 94 18.61 -10.10 -2.35
CA LEU A 94 19.32 -10.10 -1.07
C LEU A 94 20.73 -9.55 -1.30
N ASP A 95 21.01 -8.41 -0.69
CA ASP A 95 22.36 -7.90 -0.53
C ASP A 95 22.93 -8.43 0.80
N GLU A 96 23.75 -9.48 0.72
CA GLU A 96 24.37 -10.09 1.90
C GLU A 96 25.37 -9.17 2.60
N SER A 97 26.05 -8.30 1.86
CA SER A 97 27.08 -7.39 2.41
C SER A 97 26.43 -6.33 3.30
N ASN A 98 25.35 -5.74 2.83
CA ASN A 98 24.60 -4.73 3.58
C ASN A 98 23.47 -5.33 4.44
N ARG A 99 23.16 -6.62 4.27
CA ARG A 99 22.07 -7.35 4.93
C ARG A 99 20.71 -6.70 4.67
N ILE A 100 20.47 -6.44 3.39
CA ILE A 100 19.24 -5.81 2.89
C ILE A 100 18.50 -6.81 2.02
N LEU A 101 17.29 -7.14 2.42
CA LEU A 101 16.36 -7.89 1.58
C LEU A 101 15.39 -6.91 0.93
N SER A 102 15.48 -6.80 -0.39
CA SER A 102 14.68 -5.91 -1.20
C SER A 102 13.60 -6.66 -1.98
N PHE A 103 12.44 -6.03 -2.11
CA PHE A 103 11.31 -6.52 -2.89
C PHE A 103 10.82 -5.41 -3.82
N ARG A 104 10.64 -5.72 -5.09
CA ARG A 104 9.99 -4.85 -6.07
C ARG A 104 8.65 -5.47 -6.46
N ILE A 105 7.57 -4.70 -6.29
CA ILE A 105 6.22 -5.11 -6.63
C ILE A 105 5.67 -4.09 -7.64
N GLY A 106 5.46 -4.54 -8.88
CA GLY A 106 5.00 -3.73 -10.00
C GLY A 106 3.53 -3.91 -10.35
N GLY A 107 2.77 -4.73 -9.62
CA GLY A 107 1.36 -4.98 -9.92
C GLY A 107 0.54 -5.35 -8.70
N LEU A 108 -0.78 -5.42 -8.88
CA LEU A 108 -1.71 -5.85 -7.84
C LEU A 108 -1.37 -7.26 -7.36
N LEU A 109 -1.59 -7.51 -6.08
CA LEU A 109 -1.42 -8.82 -5.46
C LEU A 109 -2.80 -9.42 -5.22
N ASN A 110 -2.93 -10.74 -5.28
CA ASN A 110 -4.08 -11.46 -4.75
C ASN A 110 -3.67 -12.28 -3.52
N GLU A 111 -4.58 -13.13 -3.02
CA GLU A 111 -4.30 -14.02 -1.89
C GLU A 111 -3.11 -14.96 -2.17
N GLU A 112 -3.11 -15.62 -3.33
CA GLU A 112 -2.06 -16.57 -3.70
C GLU A 112 -0.70 -15.88 -3.83
N ASP A 113 -0.66 -14.70 -4.45
CA ASP A 113 0.54 -13.88 -4.59
C ASP A 113 1.10 -13.50 -3.22
N THR A 114 0.23 -13.09 -2.30
CA THR A 114 0.61 -12.70 -0.94
C THR A 114 1.22 -13.89 -0.20
N GLU A 115 0.60 -15.07 -0.28
CA GLU A 115 1.13 -16.30 0.33
C GLU A 115 2.46 -16.73 -0.31
N HIS A 116 2.62 -16.56 -1.62
CA HIS A 116 3.90 -16.78 -2.28
C HIS A 116 5.00 -15.88 -1.71
N MET A 117 4.75 -14.56 -1.61
CA MET A 117 5.70 -13.60 -1.06
C MET A 117 6.08 -13.93 0.39
N ILE A 118 5.10 -14.31 1.21
CA ILE A 118 5.33 -14.74 2.60
C ILE A 118 6.24 -15.97 2.67
N ARG A 119 6.01 -16.97 1.79
CA ARG A 119 6.88 -18.16 1.70
C ARG A 119 8.29 -17.78 1.28
N THR A 120 8.45 -16.96 0.23
CA THR A 120 9.76 -16.47 -0.23
C THR A 120 10.51 -15.80 0.91
N TRP A 121 9.85 -14.89 1.65
CA TRP A 121 10.46 -14.22 2.79
C TRP A 121 10.91 -15.20 3.87
N ARG A 122 10.07 -16.17 4.25
CA ARG A 122 10.41 -17.18 5.26
C ARG A 122 11.60 -18.05 4.84
N THR A 123 11.67 -18.43 3.57
CA THR A 123 12.80 -19.21 3.04
C THR A 123 14.09 -18.43 3.15
N ILE A 124 14.10 -17.15 2.77
CA ILE A 124 15.28 -16.29 2.85
C ILE A 124 15.66 -16.02 4.31
N SER A 125 14.70 -15.72 5.17
CA SER A 125 14.98 -15.44 6.59
C SER A 125 15.57 -16.66 7.29
N ALA A 126 15.07 -17.87 6.99
CA ALA A 126 15.58 -19.11 7.57
C ALA A 126 17.07 -19.36 7.21
N GLN A 127 17.49 -19.00 6.00
CA GLN A 127 18.89 -19.12 5.57
C GLN A 127 19.81 -18.13 6.28
N LEU A 128 19.29 -16.97 6.67
CA LEU A 128 20.06 -15.90 7.30
C LEU A 128 20.18 -16.06 8.82
N GLY A 129 19.33 -16.90 9.44
CA GLY A 129 19.32 -17.16 10.89
C GLY A 129 18.93 -15.92 11.71
N ASP A 130 19.47 -15.79 12.93
CA ASP A 130 19.11 -14.71 13.86
C ASP A 130 19.78 -13.35 13.59
N ARG A 131 20.25 -13.19 12.37
CA ARG A 131 20.97 -12.00 11.94
C ARG A 131 19.97 -10.86 11.71
N GLU A 132 20.15 -9.72 12.38
CA GLU A 132 19.54 -8.43 12.02
C GLU A 132 19.46 -8.19 10.50
N LEU A 133 18.27 -7.91 9.98
CA LEU A 133 18.02 -7.60 8.57
C LEU A 133 17.32 -6.24 8.44
N ARG A 134 17.58 -5.59 7.31
CA ARG A 134 16.84 -4.42 6.85
C ARG A 134 15.99 -4.84 5.66
N LEU A 135 14.74 -4.42 5.64
CA LEU A 135 13.83 -4.68 4.53
C LEU A 135 13.64 -3.42 3.69
N PHE A 136 13.59 -3.62 2.37
CA PHE A 136 13.30 -2.55 1.43
C PHE A 136 12.18 -2.98 0.48
N TYR A 137 11.08 -2.26 0.45
CA TYR A 137 9.97 -2.52 -0.46
C TYR A 137 9.85 -1.37 -1.46
N ASP A 138 9.77 -1.68 -2.74
CA ASP A 138 9.55 -0.71 -3.82
C ASP A 138 8.23 -1.03 -4.55
N TYR A 139 7.22 -0.22 -4.26
CA TYR A 139 5.88 -0.29 -4.86
C TYR A 139 5.66 0.78 -5.93
N ARG A 140 6.66 1.58 -6.30
CA ARG A 140 6.46 2.75 -7.19
C ARG A 140 5.93 2.38 -8.57
N ALA A 141 6.29 1.18 -9.04
CA ALA A 141 5.81 0.64 -10.30
C ALA A 141 4.41 -0.02 -10.19
N MET A 142 3.87 -0.18 -8.99
CA MET A 142 2.59 -0.85 -8.75
C MET A 142 1.43 -0.07 -9.36
N LYS A 143 0.81 -0.65 -10.39
CA LYS A 143 -0.27 -0.03 -11.17
C LYS A 143 -1.36 -1.06 -11.46
N ALA A 144 -2.57 -0.56 -11.72
CA ALA A 144 -3.62 -1.36 -12.34
C ALA A 144 -3.43 -1.40 -13.87
N SER A 145 -4.27 -2.19 -14.55
CA SER A 145 -4.25 -2.35 -16.02
C SER A 145 -4.45 -1.04 -16.78
N ASP A 146 -5.07 -0.04 -16.17
CA ASP A 146 -5.22 1.30 -16.73
C ASP A 146 -3.96 2.18 -16.58
N SER A 147 -2.84 1.60 -16.12
CA SER A 147 -1.55 2.28 -15.89
C SER A 147 -1.55 3.36 -14.81
N GLU A 148 -2.65 3.47 -14.08
CA GLU A 148 -2.80 4.38 -12.95
C GLU A 148 -2.34 3.70 -11.65
N PRO A 149 -1.83 4.48 -10.66
CA PRO A 149 -1.48 3.94 -9.36
C PRO A 149 -2.65 3.17 -8.74
N ALA A 150 -2.32 2.03 -8.15
CA ALA A 150 -3.26 1.24 -7.40
C ALA A 150 -2.63 0.78 -6.08
N VAL A 151 -3.45 0.63 -5.07
CA VAL A 151 -3.01 0.32 -3.71
C VAL A 151 -3.43 -1.10 -3.35
N PHE A 152 -3.13 -1.55 -2.13
CA PHE A 152 -3.60 -2.86 -1.71
C PHE A 152 -5.12 -2.87 -1.49
N SER A 153 -5.76 -3.99 -1.84
CA SER A 153 -7.10 -4.28 -1.35
C SER A 153 -7.06 -4.43 0.16
N GLN A 154 -8.20 -4.18 0.81
CA GLN A 154 -8.25 -4.25 2.27
C GLN A 154 -7.93 -5.62 2.82
N GLU A 155 -8.33 -6.69 2.11
CA GLU A 155 -7.98 -8.05 2.49
C GLU A 155 -6.46 -8.24 2.56
N ILE A 156 -5.73 -7.63 1.63
CA ILE A 156 -4.27 -7.70 1.57
C ILE A 156 -3.64 -6.82 2.65
N VAL A 157 -4.21 -5.65 2.93
CA VAL A 157 -3.81 -4.79 4.07
C VAL A 157 -3.92 -5.57 5.38
N GLU A 158 -5.03 -6.26 5.63
CA GLU A 158 -5.26 -7.08 6.82
C GLU A 158 -4.28 -8.27 6.91
N LYS A 159 -3.98 -8.91 5.78
CA LYS A 159 -2.95 -9.95 5.70
C LYS A 159 -1.56 -9.40 5.97
N ALA A 160 -1.23 -8.21 5.46
CA ALA A 160 0.04 -7.55 5.71
C ALA A 160 0.25 -7.24 7.20
N VAL A 161 -0.80 -6.77 7.91
CA VAL A 161 -0.77 -6.60 9.38
C VAL A 161 -0.43 -7.93 10.08
N ARG A 162 -1.15 -9.01 9.74
CA ARG A 162 -0.92 -10.34 10.33
C ARG A 162 0.48 -10.87 10.02
N PHE A 163 0.98 -10.61 8.82
CA PHE A 163 2.33 -10.98 8.42
C PHE A 163 3.38 -10.19 9.19
N GLN A 164 3.21 -8.88 9.32
CA GLN A 164 4.12 -8.00 10.07
C GLN A 164 4.22 -8.42 11.56
N ASN A 165 3.14 -8.94 12.14
CA ASN A 165 3.15 -9.50 13.50
C ASN A 165 3.96 -10.80 13.63
N LYS A 166 4.13 -11.53 12.52
CA LYS A 166 4.91 -12.78 12.44
C LYS A 166 6.34 -12.55 11.96
N LEU A 167 6.69 -11.32 11.58
CA LEU A 167 8.07 -10.96 11.27
C LEU A 167 8.92 -11.17 12.53
N THR A 168 10.11 -11.73 12.33
CA THR A 168 11.03 -12.05 13.43
C THR A 168 11.54 -10.79 14.11
N GLU A 169 11.92 -10.88 15.39
CA GLU A 169 12.52 -9.77 16.16
C GLU A 169 13.75 -9.18 15.46
N ASN A 170 14.37 -9.96 14.59
CA ASN A 170 15.59 -9.68 13.85
C ASN A 170 15.42 -8.65 12.71
N ILE A 171 14.24 -8.06 12.51
CA ILE A 171 14.10 -6.93 11.57
C ILE A 171 14.40 -5.62 12.27
N LYS A 172 15.51 -5.01 11.85
CA LYS A 172 16.00 -3.74 12.38
C LYS A 172 15.18 -2.55 11.87
N GLN A 173 14.90 -2.55 10.58
CA GLN A 173 14.22 -1.45 9.90
C GLN A 173 13.56 -1.92 8.62
N VAL A 174 12.46 -1.27 8.27
CA VAL A 174 11.75 -1.44 7.00
C VAL A 174 11.66 -0.07 6.33
N VAL A 175 12.03 0.01 5.06
CA VAL A 175 11.84 1.21 4.25
C VAL A 175 10.97 0.85 3.05
N VAL A 176 9.94 1.65 2.79
CA VAL A 176 8.96 1.41 1.74
C VAL A 176 8.88 2.62 0.83
N LEU A 177 8.99 2.40 -0.47
CA LEU A 177 8.67 3.39 -1.49
C LEU A 177 7.26 3.15 -2.00
N CYS A 178 6.38 4.11 -1.75
CA CYS A 178 4.97 4.06 -2.12
C CYS A 178 4.74 4.70 -3.49
N ASN A 179 3.67 4.28 -4.18
CA ASN A 179 3.26 4.88 -5.46
C ASN A 179 2.28 6.06 -5.33
N SER A 180 1.75 6.29 -4.13
CA SER A 180 0.71 7.27 -3.83
C SER A 180 0.77 7.66 -2.36
N GLU A 181 0.26 8.84 -2.03
CA GLU A 181 -0.01 9.27 -0.66
C GLU A 181 -1.05 8.33 -0.01
N TYR A 182 -2.00 7.80 -0.79
CA TYR A 182 -2.94 6.80 -0.28
C TYR A 182 -2.24 5.54 0.23
N MET A 183 -1.25 5.02 -0.52
CA MET A 183 -0.48 3.85 -0.10
C MET A 183 0.35 4.16 1.15
N VAL A 184 0.86 5.39 1.32
CA VAL A 184 1.53 5.80 2.56
C VAL A 184 0.58 5.64 3.75
N HIS A 185 -0.69 6.07 3.63
CA HIS A 185 -1.68 5.86 4.66
C HIS A 185 -1.93 4.37 4.96
N GLN A 186 -2.05 3.53 3.93
CA GLN A 186 -2.19 2.08 4.13
C GLN A 186 -0.99 1.49 4.86
N MET A 187 0.23 1.83 4.47
CA MET A 187 1.43 1.30 5.09
C MET A 187 1.62 1.81 6.52
N ASN A 188 1.27 3.08 6.78
CA ASN A 188 1.24 3.63 8.14
C ASN A 188 0.26 2.86 9.03
N TYR A 189 -0.94 2.57 8.52
CA TYR A 189 -1.91 1.72 9.21
C TYR A 189 -1.32 0.33 9.48
N VAL A 190 -0.78 -0.34 8.47
CA VAL A 190 -0.15 -1.66 8.59
C VAL A 190 0.92 -1.68 9.67
N SER A 191 1.81 -0.68 9.70
CA SER A 191 2.85 -0.57 10.72
C SER A 191 2.28 -0.28 12.11
N SER A 192 1.29 0.60 12.23
CA SER A 192 0.71 1.02 13.52
C SER A 192 -0.14 -0.07 14.17
N ALA A 193 -0.81 -0.89 13.35
CA ALA A 193 -1.61 -2.03 13.79
C ALA A 193 -0.75 -3.28 14.07
N SER A 194 0.56 -3.22 13.81
CA SER A 194 1.48 -4.32 14.08
C SER A 194 2.10 -4.24 15.49
N ASN A 195 2.64 -5.34 15.98
CA ASN A 195 3.31 -5.46 17.28
C ASN A 195 4.63 -4.66 17.38
N HIS A 196 5.14 -4.15 16.25
CA HIS A 196 6.41 -3.43 16.18
C HIS A 196 6.26 -2.04 15.53
N PRO A 197 5.43 -1.15 16.12
CA PRO A 197 5.25 0.19 15.59
C PRO A 197 6.58 0.95 15.60
N GLY A 198 6.89 1.68 14.52
CA GLY A 198 8.04 2.58 14.44
C GLY A 198 9.32 2.02 13.80
N ARG A 199 9.33 0.76 13.34
CA ARG A 199 10.45 0.22 12.54
C ARG A 199 10.31 0.48 11.04
N SER A 200 9.14 0.92 10.59
CA SER A 200 8.84 1.14 9.18
C SER A 200 8.79 2.63 8.83
N ILE A 201 9.43 2.99 7.71
CA ILE A 201 9.39 4.34 7.13
C ILE A 201 8.81 4.23 5.72
N HIS A 202 7.77 5.00 5.45
CA HIS A 202 7.05 4.99 4.18
C HIS A 202 7.24 6.32 3.48
N LEU A 203 7.72 6.27 2.23
CA LEU A 203 8.10 7.45 1.47
C LEU A 203 7.24 7.55 0.20
N TYR A 204 6.84 8.77 -0.13
CA TYR A 204 6.18 9.13 -1.39
C TYR A 204 6.61 10.54 -1.78
N GLY A 205 6.67 10.82 -3.08
CA GLY A 205 7.07 12.12 -3.63
C GLY A 205 7.97 11.98 -4.84
N ASN A 206 8.93 12.90 -5.02
CA ASN A 206 9.88 12.86 -6.12
C ASN A 206 10.75 11.59 -6.06
N ASP A 207 10.81 10.84 -7.16
CA ASP A 207 11.52 9.55 -7.24
C ASP A 207 12.99 9.63 -6.84
N LYS A 208 13.72 10.66 -7.30
CA LYS A 208 15.15 10.78 -7.01
C LYS A 208 15.38 11.04 -5.52
N ASP A 209 14.59 11.93 -4.95
CA ASP A 209 14.71 12.30 -3.54
C ASP A 209 14.30 11.14 -2.63
N MET A 210 13.23 10.44 -2.99
CA MET A 210 12.72 9.27 -2.28
C MET A 210 13.72 8.13 -2.26
N VAL A 211 14.31 7.76 -3.40
CA VAL A 211 15.34 6.70 -3.47
C VAL A 211 16.58 7.09 -2.67
N GLY A 212 17.05 8.33 -2.85
CA GLY A 212 18.20 8.83 -2.09
C GLY A 212 17.96 8.83 -0.58
N ASN A 213 16.75 9.21 -0.14
CA ASN A 213 16.38 9.16 1.27
C ASN A 213 16.30 7.72 1.79
N ALA A 214 15.66 6.82 1.05
CA ALA A 214 15.58 5.41 1.42
C ALA A 214 16.96 4.78 1.63
N TYR A 215 17.91 5.09 0.75
CA TYR A 215 19.26 4.54 0.85
C TYR A 215 20.01 5.06 2.07
N ARG A 216 19.86 6.35 2.35
CA ARG A 216 20.40 6.98 3.56
C ARG A 216 19.84 6.32 4.82
N LEU A 217 18.52 6.11 4.87
CA LEU A 217 17.84 5.46 5.99
C LEU A 217 18.33 4.03 6.18
N LEU A 218 18.51 3.29 5.08
CA LEU A 218 19.07 1.95 5.08
C LEU A 218 20.59 1.92 5.32
N GLY A 219 21.26 3.05 5.50
CA GLY A 219 22.70 3.11 5.75
C GLY A 219 23.57 2.66 4.57
N ILE A 220 23.02 2.67 3.35
CA ILE A 220 23.73 2.33 2.11
C ILE A 220 24.51 3.58 1.68
N ARG A 221 25.84 3.50 1.65
CA ARG A 221 26.72 4.62 1.26
C ARG A 221 27.13 4.59 -0.22
N ASP A 222 26.89 3.49 -0.94
CA ASP A 222 27.32 3.32 -2.33
C ASP A 222 26.21 2.77 -3.26
N ASN A 223 26.28 3.17 -4.53
CA ASN A 223 25.32 2.94 -5.63
C ASN A 223 25.03 1.47 -6.03
N GLY A 224 25.44 0.48 -5.23
CA GLY A 224 25.31 -0.95 -5.56
C GLY A 224 23.86 -1.39 -5.81
N LEU A 225 22.91 -0.89 -5.02
CA LEU A 225 21.48 -1.14 -5.21
C LEU A 225 20.84 -0.35 -6.37
N ILE A 226 21.49 0.74 -6.83
CA ILE A 226 20.99 1.52 -7.99
C ILE A 226 21.16 0.73 -9.29
N ARG A 227 22.22 -0.07 -9.41
CA ARG A 227 22.56 -0.74 -10.68
C ARG A 227 21.74 -1.99 -10.96
N THR A 228 21.08 -2.57 -9.96
CA THR A 228 20.36 -3.86 -10.10
C THR A 228 18.84 -3.68 -10.16
N VAL A 229 18.32 -2.46 -10.00
CA VAL A 229 16.88 -2.16 -9.88
C VAL A 229 16.41 -1.09 -10.89
N ILE A 230 17.24 -0.70 -11.85
CA ILE A 230 16.80 0.06 -13.04
C ILE A 230 16.60 -0.91 -14.19
#